data_AF-A0A2I0N6M0-F1
#
_entry.id   AF-A0A2I0N6M0-F1
#
_cell.length_a   1.000
_cell.length_b   1.000
_cell.length_c   1.000
_cell.angle_alpha   90.00
_cell.angle_beta   90.00
_cell.angle_gamma   90.00
#
_symmetry.space_group_name_H-M   'P 1'
#
loop_
_entity.id
_entity.type
_entity.pdbx_description
1 polymer ?
#
loop_
_entity_poly.entity_id
_entity_poly.type
_entity_poly.pdbx_seq_one_letter_code
_entity_poly.pdbx_strand_id
1 'polypeptide(L)'
;KAGNECAVVFDSISTLTMHSSPAAVLKFLEVTFAKFKNAEASAIAIIEKGVHDEQFTTAVRYIVDGIIEAKLDEDKGDLVRYLRVFSMKAVRHLTKWARFNITQNGMVLG
;
A
#
# COMPACT_ATOMS: atom_id res chain seq x y z
N LYS A 1 -21.14 -13.20 15.85
CA LYS A 1 -20.95 -14.11 14.70
C LYS A 1 -19.62 -13.74 14.07
N ALA A 2 -18.63 -14.63 14.08
CA ALA A 2 -17.38 -14.42 13.35
C ALA A 2 -17.70 -14.55 11.85
N GLY A 3 -18.13 -13.44 11.23
CA GLY A 3 -18.09 -13.36 9.77
C GLY A 3 -16.63 -13.36 9.38
N ASN A 4 -16.24 -14.21 8.42
CA ASN A 4 -14.87 -14.19 7.91
C ASN A 4 -14.52 -12.76 7.50
N GLU A 5 -13.55 -12.15 8.20
CA GLU A 5 -12.96 -10.89 7.78
C GLU A 5 -12.35 -11.12 6.39
N CYS A 6 -12.97 -10.56 5.36
CA CYS A 6 -12.51 -10.71 3.99
C CYS A 6 -11.36 -9.74 3.76
N ALA A 7 -10.18 -10.28 3.47
CA ALA A 7 -8.99 -9.51 3.11
C ALA A 7 -8.67 -9.74 1.63
N VAL A 8 -8.60 -8.65 0.86
CA VAL A 8 -8.23 -8.67 -0.56
C VAL A 8 -6.86 -8.03 -0.73
N VAL A 9 -5.98 -8.69 -1.47
CA VAL A 9 -4.61 -8.19 -1.71
C VAL A 9 -4.36 -8.06 -3.21
N PHE A 10 -4.00 -6.85 -3.64
CA PHE A 10 -3.45 -6.58 -4.96
C PHE A 10 -1.93 -6.47 -4.82
N ASP A 11 -1.23 -7.52 -5.22
CA ASP A 11 0.23 -7.61 -5.06
C ASP A 11 1.01 -6.59 -5.92
N SER A 12 0.40 -6.10 -7.01
CA SER A 12 0.88 -4.92 -7.72
C SER A 12 -0.24 -4.30 -8.55
N ILE A 13 -0.57 -3.03 -8.30
CA ILE A 13 -1.47 -2.27 -9.18
C ILE A 13 -0.73 -1.65 -10.36
N SER A 14 0.60 -1.59 -10.31
CA SER A 14 1.41 -1.12 -11.45
C SER A 14 1.39 -2.09 -12.61
N THR A 15 1.19 -3.39 -12.35
CA THR A 15 1.04 -4.36 -13.45
C THR A 15 -0.24 -4.14 -14.24
N LEU A 16 -1.30 -3.63 -13.60
CA LEU A 16 -2.57 -3.31 -14.27
C LEU A 16 -2.39 -2.22 -15.33
N THR A 17 -1.51 -1.24 -15.09
CA THR A 17 -1.24 -0.16 -16.06
C THR A 17 -0.43 -0.64 -17.27
N MET A 18 0.15 -1.84 -17.23
CA MET A 18 0.78 -2.45 -18.42
C MET A 18 -0.26 -2.97 -19.43
N HIS A 19 -1.48 -3.25 -18.96
CA HIS A 19 -2.55 -3.85 -19.76
C HIS A 19 -3.77 -2.94 -19.93
N SER A 20 -3.79 -1.79 -19.27
CA SER A 20 -4.92 -0.86 -19.26
C SER A 20 -4.43 0.57 -19.04
N SER A 21 -5.22 1.55 -19.48
CA SER A 21 -4.86 2.96 -19.28
C SER A 21 -4.85 3.33 -17.79
N PRO A 22 -4.00 4.27 -17.35
CA PRO A 22 -3.99 4.73 -15.96
C PRO A 22 -5.37 5.18 -15.45
N ALA A 23 -6.14 5.86 -16.31
CA ALA A 23 -7.51 6.28 -15.98
C ALA A 23 -8.47 5.08 -15.74
N ALA A 24 -8.36 4.01 -16.54
CA ALA A 24 -9.15 2.80 -16.33
C ALA A 24 -8.78 2.08 -15.03
N VAL A 25 -7.48 2.03 -14.71
CA VAL A 25 -6.99 1.45 -13.44
C VAL A 25 -7.48 2.26 -12.25
N LEU A 26 -7.40 3.59 -12.28
CA LEU A 26 -7.94 4.44 -11.21
C LEU A 26 -9.44 4.22 -11.01
N LYS A 27 -10.21 4.13 -12.10
CA LYS A 27 -11.65 3.87 -12.02
C LYS A 27 -11.95 2.48 -11.44
N PHE A 28 -11.16 1.48 -11.85
CA PHE A 28 -11.25 0.13 -11.30
C PHE A 28 -11.01 0.14 -9.79
N LEU A 29 -9.94 0.80 -9.31
CA LEU A 29 -9.62 0.88 -7.89
C LEU A 29 -10.72 1.61 -7.11
N GLU A 30 -11.19 2.76 -7.60
CA GLU A 30 -12.27 3.54 -6.98
C GLU A 30 -13.54 2.69 -6.77
N VAL A 31 -14.02 2.02 -7.82
CA VAL A 31 -15.24 1.21 -7.76
C VAL A 31 -15.03 -0.04 -6.90
N THR A 32 -13.89 -0.69 -7.02
CA THR A 32 -13.60 -1.96 -6.36
C THR A 32 -13.38 -1.77 -4.86
N PHE A 33 -12.64 -0.74 -4.45
CA PHE A 33 -12.42 -0.46 -3.03
C PHE A 33 -13.68 0.06 -2.35
N ALA A 34 -14.52 0.83 -3.05
CA ALA A 34 -15.85 1.20 -2.54
C ALA A 34 -16.72 -0.03 -2.26
N LYS A 35 -16.70 -1.03 -3.15
CA LYS A 35 -17.42 -2.31 -2.94
C LYS A 35 -16.89 -3.08 -1.74
N PHE A 36 -15.57 -3.17 -1.58
CA PHE A 36 -14.97 -3.83 -0.41
C PHE A 36 -15.33 -3.13 0.89
N LYS A 37 -15.27 -1.80 0.91
CA LYS A 37 -15.68 -1.00 2.06
C LYS A 37 -17.14 -1.24 2.45
N ASN A 38 -18.05 -1.29 1.46
CA ASN A 38 -19.46 -1.60 1.69
C ASN A 38 -19.72 -3.04 2.16
N ALA A 39 -18.81 -3.95 1.85
CA ALA A 39 -18.87 -5.35 2.27
C ALA A 39 -18.10 -5.61 3.59
N GLU A 40 -17.67 -4.56 4.29
CA GLU A 40 -16.84 -4.65 5.50
C GLU A 40 -15.54 -5.46 5.30
N ALA A 41 -15.03 -5.47 4.06
CA ALA A 41 -13.79 -6.13 3.67
C ALA A 41 -12.60 -5.15 3.71
N SER A 42 -11.44 -5.66 4.09
CA SER A 42 -10.17 -4.93 4.05
C SER A 42 -9.44 -5.16 2.73
N ALA A 43 -8.77 -4.15 2.20
CA ALA A 43 -7.99 -4.26 0.98
C ALA A 43 -6.59 -3.65 1.13
N ILE A 44 -5.59 -4.33 0.59
CA ILE A 44 -4.21 -3.85 0.48
C ILE A 44 -3.84 -3.85 -1.00
N ALA A 45 -3.21 -2.77 -1.46
CA ALA A 45 -2.68 -2.67 -2.80
C ALA A 45 -1.25 -2.13 -2.76
N ILE A 46 -0.37 -2.76 -3.53
CA ILE A 46 1.04 -2.41 -3.62
C ILE A 46 1.26 -1.61 -4.90
N ILE A 47 1.99 -0.50 -4.76
CA ILE A 47 2.39 0.38 -5.87
C ILE A 47 3.90 0.62 -5.80
N GLU A 48 4.55 0.46 -6.94
CA GLU A 48 5.98 0.63 -7.12
C GLU A 48 6.30 2.11 -7.26
N LYS A 49 7.10 2.61 -6.31
CA LYS A 49 7.52 4.02 -6.30
C LYS A 49 8.39 4.34 -7.51
N GLY A 50 8.07 5.42 -8.21
CA GLY A 50 8.84 5.93 -9.34
C GLY A 50 8.49 5.32 -10.70
N VAL A 51 7.55 4.36 -10.75
CA VAL A 51 7.05 3.78 -12.01
C VAL A 51 5.98 4.68 -12.65
N HIS A 52 5.17 5.34 -11.83
CA HIS A 52 4.06 6.19 -12.27
C HIS A 52 4.39 7.67 -12.10
N ASP A 53 3.70 8.51 -12.87
CA ASP A 53 3.73 9.95 -12.64
C ASP A 53 3.14 10.34 -11.27
N GLU A 54 3.44 11.56 -10.85
CA GLU A 54 2.95 12.08 -9.59
C GLU A 54 1.42 12.21 -9.56
N GLN A 55 0.80 12.46 -10.71
CA GLN A 55 -0.64 12.64 -10.82
C GLN A 55 -1.39 11.34 -10.50
N PHE A 56 -0.99 10.22 -11.11
CA PHE A 56 -1.53 8.89 -10.85
C PHE A 56 -1.27 8.46 -9.41
N THR A 57 -0.04 8.63 -8.93
CA THR A 57 0.32 8.29 -7.55
C THR A 57 -0.54 9.07 -6.57
N THR A 58 -0.72 10.37 -6.80
CA THR A 58 -1.58 11.24 -5.98
C THR A 58 -3.04 10.80 -6.03
N ALA A 59 -3.57 10.43 -7.20
CA ALA A 59 -4.93 9.92 -7.34
C ALA A 59 -5.15 8.63 -6.54
N VAL A 60 -4.21 7.68 -6.58
CA VAL A 60 -4.27 6.46 -5.75
C VAL A 60 -4.30 6.81 -4.27
N ARG A 61 -3.47 7.78 -3.82
CA ARG A 61 -3.44 8.25 -2.43
C ARG A 61 -4.79 8.82 -1.97
N TYR A 62 -5.56 9.44 -2.86
CA TYR A 62 -6.91 9.93 -2.54
C TYR A 62 -7.97 8.82 -2.43
N ILE A 63 -7.81 7.71 -3.19
CA ILE A 63 -8.75 6.58 -3.18
C ILE A 63 -8.64 5.78 -1.87
N VAL A 64 -7.43 5.62 -1.32
CA VAL A 64 -7.17 4.77 -0.15
C VAL A 64 -7.45 5.46 1.19
N ASP A 65 -7.64 4.66 2.23
CA ASP A 65 -7.81 5.13 3.61
C ASP A 65 -6.47 5.22 4.38
N GLY A 66 -5.41 4.58 3.89
CA GLY A 66 -4.08 4.64 4.48
C GLY A 66 -2.96 4.33 3.49
N ILE A 67 -1.77 4.84 3.79
CA ILE A 67 -0.56 4.69 2.99
C ILE A 67 0.56 4.22 3.91
N ILE A 68 1.10 3.05 3.59
CA ILE A 68 2.34 2.55 4.17
C ILE A 68 3.41 2.68 3.10
N GLU A 69 4.52 3.32 3.44
CA GLU A 69 5.66 3.42 2.54
C GLU A 69 6.76 2.50 3.03
N ALA A 70 7.40 1.79 2.10
CA ALA A 70 8.61 1.03 2.33
C ALA A 70 9.76 1.65 1.53
N LYS A 71 10.97 1.60 2.07
CA LYS A 71 12.19 1.97 1.36
C LYS A 71 13.37 1.08 1.73
N LEU A 72 14.33 1.06 0.83
CA LEU A 72 15.69 0.60 1.09
C LEU A 72 16.58 1.82 1.22
N ASP A 73 17.49 1.78 2.18
CA ASP A 73 18.55 2.78 2.37
C ASP A 73 19.88 2.06 2.56
N GLU A 74 20.97 2.72 2.21
CA GLU A 74 22.31 2.18 2.44
C GLU A 74 22.88 2.80 3.72
N ASP A 75 23.20 1.98 4.70
CA ASP A 75 23.83 2.40 5.95
C ASP A 75 25.12 1.59 6.15
N LYS A 76 26.26 2.28 6.08
CA LYS A 76 27.61 1.68 6.24
C LYS A 76 27.87 0.46 5.35
N GLY A 77 27.33 0.47 4.12
CA GLY A 77 27.48 -0.61 3.14
C GLY A 77 26.45 -1.73 3.28
N ASP A 78 25.56 -1.66 4.27
CA ASP A 78 24.43 -2.58 4.40
C ASP A 78 23.14 -1.97 3.85
N LEU A 79 22.38 -2.78 3.10
CA LEU A 79 21.01 -2.42 2.69
C LEU A 79 20.03 -2.60 3.86
N VAL A 80 19.55 -1.49 4.40
CA VAL A 80 18.61 -1.44 5.53
C VAL A 80 17.19 -1.16 5.02
N ARG A 81 16.23 -1.94 5.53
CA ARG A 81 14.81 -1.82 5.18
C ARG A 81 14.08 -0.95 6.20
N TYR A 82 13.29 -0.01 5.71
CA TYR A 82 12.45 0.85 6.53
C TYR A 82 11.01 0.81 6.06
N LEU A 83 10.07 0.94 6.99
CA LEU A 83 8.67 1.21 6.71
C LEU A 83 8.17 2.40 7.53
N ARG A 84 7.16 3.12 7.03
CA ARG A 84 6.41 4.10 7.81
C ARG A 84 4.94 4.08 7.44
N VAL A 85 4.10 4.48 8.39
CA VAL A 85 2.72 4.88 8.08
C VAL A 85 2.76 6.33 7.64
N PHE A 86 2.64 6.59 6.34
CA PHE A 86 2.66 7.94 5.78
C PHE A 86 1.34 8.68 6.06
N SER A 87 0.21 7.98 5.91
CA SER A 87 -1.10 8.46 6.28
C SER A 87 -2.00 7.31 6.70
N MET A 88 -2.96 7.59 7.58
CA MET A 88 -4.03 6.68 7.95
C MET A 88 -5.22 7.52 8.43
N LYS A 89 -6.38 7.37 7.80
CA LYS A 89 -7.61 8.04 8.23
C LYS A 89 -8.08 7.47 9.57
N ALA A 90 -8.74 8.30 10.38
CA ALA A 90 -9.37 7.94 11.65
C ALA A 90 -8.46 7.40 12.78
N VAL A 91 -7.14 7.28 12.59
CA VAL A 91 -6.22 6.74 13.61
C VAL A 91 -4.96 7.61 13.74
N ARG A 92 -4.50 7.84 14.99
CA ARG A 92 -3.19 8.47 15.23
C ARG A 92 -2.07 7.50 14.83
N HIS A 93 -1.14 7.99 14.03
CA HIS A 93 -0.01 7.19 13.55
C HIS A 93 1.28 8.01 13.59
N LEU A 94 2.41 7.32 13.73
CA LEU A 94 3.73 7.93 13.64
C LEU A 94 4.20 7.88 12.19
N THR A 95 4.64 9.02 11.67
CA THR A 95 5.18 9.16 10.31
C THR A 95 6.70 8.89 10.24
N LYS A 96 7.29 8.44 11.35
CA LYS A 96 8.71 8.10 11.45
C LYS A 96 9.00 6.79 10.72
N TRP A 97 10.16 6.73 10.09
CA TRP A 97 10.69 5.49 9.53
C TRP A 97 11.10 4.54 10.64
N ALA A 98 10.54 3.33 10.63
CA ALA A 98 10.92 2.22 11.50
C ALA A 98 11.73 1.21 10.68
N ARG A 99 12.86 0.77 11.23
CA ARG A 99 13.64 -0.31 10.63
C ARG A 99 12.88 -1.62 10.77
N PHE A 100 12.97 -2.48 9.77
CA PHE A 100 12.48 -3.86 9.89
C PHE A 100 13.45 -4.84 9.25
N ASN A 101 13.39 -6.08 9.72
CA ASN A 101 14.14 -7.20 9.15
C ASN A 101 13.16 -8.26 8.65
N ILE A 102 13.53 -8.97 7.58
CA ILE A 102 12.80 -10.15 7.12
C ILE A 102 13.58 -11.37 7.61
N THR A 103 12.95 -12.15 8.47
CA THR A 103 13.52 -13.35 9.09
C THR A 103 12.80 -14.60 8.58
N GLN A 104 13.21 -15.78 9.03
CA GLN A 104 12.49 -17.03 8.75
C GLN A 104 11.04 -17.01 9.27
N ASN A 105 10.74 -16.16 10.25
CA ASN A 105 9.40 -15.99 10.82
C ASN A 105 8.62 -14.82 10.19
N GLY A 106 9.14 -14.24 9.10
CA GLY A 106 8.54 -13.09 8.43
C GLY A 106 9.11 -11.75 8.87
N MET A 107 8.31 -10.70 8.74
CA MET A 107 8.71 -9.31 8.98
C MET A 107 8.70 -8.97 10.46
N VAL A 108 9.85 -8.52 10.98
CA VAL A 108 10.02 -8.09 12.38
C VAL A 108 10.42 -6.63 12.41
N LEU A 109 9.62 -5.81 13.09
CA LEU A 109 9.96 -4.42 13.38
C LEU A 109 11.06 -4.37 14.45
N GLY A 110 12.08 -3.54 14.21
CA GLY A 110 13.18 -3.29 15.15
C GLY A 110 12.83 -2.25 16.21
#